data_AF-A0A183E3N4-F1
#
_entry.id   AF-A0A183E3N4-F1
#
_cell.length_a   1.000
_cell.length_b   1.000
_cell.length_c   1.000
_cell.angle_alpha   90.00
_cell.angle_beta   90.00
_cell.angle_gamma   90.00
#
_symmetry.space_group_name_H-M   'P 1'
#
loop_
_entity.id
_entity.type
_entity.pdbx_description
1 polymer ?
#
loop_
_entity_poly.entity_id
_entity_poly.type
_entity_poly.pdbx_seq_one_letter_code
_entity_poly.pdbx_strand_id
1 'polypeptide(L)'
;MSGAQDVVMCHDRGYLVTQEELDQTLENFKETFGDKPSEGHPTRNNLTILVAHNDDPTDQMFAICQQMQEQAITRAIIVVQAGMTPSAKQMCHDRGYLVTQEELDQTLENFKETFGDKPSEGHPTRNNLTILVAHNDDPTDQMFVFFPEDAKIGIKTIKAICQQMQEQAITRAIIVVQAGMTPSAKQAISDMAPKYTLEQFLEAELMVNITEHELVPEHVVMTNEEKNELLARYKLKDTQLPRIQQSDPVARYFGLRRGHVVKIIRPSETAGRYITYRLVV
;
A
#
# COMPACT_ATOMS: atom_id res chain seq x y z
N MET A 1 -27.79 22.07 34.94
CA MET A 1 -27.64 23.10 33.89
C MET A 1 -26.27 23.71 34.10
N SER A 2 -25.19 23.10 33.59
CA SER A 2 -24.78 22.89 32.19
C SER A 2 -23.77 23.97 31.80
N GLY A 3 -22.58 23.53 31.39
CA GLY A 3 -21.51 24.40 30.94
C GLY A 3 -20.13 23.81 31.20
N ALA A 4 -19.95 22.49 30.99
CA ALA A 4 -18.61 21.92 30.87
C ALA A 4 -18.07 22.44 29.52
N GLN A 5 -17.24 23.48 29.56
CA GLN A 5 -16.48 23.92 28.40
C GLN A 5 -15.34 22.92 28.16
N ASP A 6 -15.19 22.56 26.89
CA ASP A 6 -14.47 21.41 26.39
C ASP A 6 -12.97 21.41 26.75
N VAL A 7 -12.56 20.40 27.52
CA VAL A 7 -11.14 20.03 27.69
C VAL A 7 -10.85 18.95 26.65
N VAL A 8 -10.09 19.29 25.60
CA VAL A 8 -9.62 18.29 24.64
C VAL A 8 -8.45 17.54 25.28
N MET A 9 -8.70 16.29 25.68
CA MET A 9 -7.68 15.39 26.18
C MET A 9 -6.74 14.96 25.05
N CYS A 10 -5.55 15.57 24.96
CA CYS A 10 -4.42 14.96 24.26
C CYS A 10 -3.84 13.87 25.16
N HIS A 11 -4.33 12.64 24.98
CA HIS A 11 -3.78 11.45 25.63
C HIS A 11 -2.31 11.25 25.20
N ASP A 12 -1.36 11.58 26.09
CA ASP A 12 -0.39 10.58 26.60
C ASP A 12 0.71 11.07 27.57
N ARG A 13 0.79 12.35 27.98
CA ARG A 13 1.75 12.76 29.05
C ARG A 13 1.27 13.76 30.11
N GLY A 14 -0.04 13.89 30.33
CA GLY A 14 -0.56 14.50 31.58
C GLY A 14 -0.39 16.00 31.74
N TYR A 15 -0.28 16.78 30.66
CA TYR A 15 -0.40 18.24 30.72
C TYR A 15 -1.82 18.65 30.31
N LEU A 16 -2.51 19.37 31.20
CA LEU A 16 -3.79 20.00 30.94
C LEU A 16 -3.51 21.35 30.27
N VAL A 17 -3.75 21.44 28.95
CA VAL A 17 -3.81 22.72 28.25
C VAL A 17 -5.27 22.94 27.91
N THR A 18 -5.83 24.06 28.35
CA THR A 18 -7.22 24.41 28.07
C THR A 18 -7.35 24.85 26.60
N GLN A 19 -8.52 24.62 26.00
CA GLN A 19 -8.78 25.05 24.63
C GLN A 19 -8.61 26.57 24.48
N GLU A 20 -8.93 27.30 25.55
CA GLU A 20 -8.75 28.74 25.68
C GLU A 20 -7.27 29.15 25.63
N GLU A 21 -6.35 28.42 26.27
CA GLU A 21 -4.89 28.70 26.18
C GLU A 21 -4.33 28.42 24.79
N LEU A 22 -4.82 27.39 24.10
CA LEU A 22 -4.41 27.06 22.74
C LEU A 22 -4.90 28.11 21.74
N ASP A 23 -6.17 28.51 21.88
CA ASP A 23 -6.81 29.50 21.02
C ASP A 23 -6.24 30.91 21.28
N GLN A 24 -5.95 31.27 22.53
CA GLN A 24 -5.26 32.52 22.88
C GLN A 24 -3.83 32.58 22.31
N THR A 25 -3.12 31.45 22.29
CA THR A 25 -1.77 31.37 21.70
C THR A 25 -1.83 31.52 20.18
N LEU A 26 -2.86 30.93 19.54
CA LEU A 26 -3.13 31.07 18.10
C LEU A 26 -3.64 32.46 17.72
N GLU A 27 -4.48 33.09 18.54
CA GLU A 27 -4.95 34.47 18.35
C GLU A 27 -3.80 35.46 18.53
N ASN A 28 -2.98 35.33 19.57
CA ASN A 28 -1.80 36.17 19.76
C ASN A 28 -0.81 36.03 18.60
N PHE A 29 -0.67 34.82 18.04
CA PHE A 29 0.14 34.59 16.85
C PHE A 29 -0.46 35.26 15.61
N LYS A 30 -1.78 35.18 15.41
CA LYS A 30 -2.48 35.82 14.27
C LYS A 30 -2.58 37.33 14.38
N GLU A 31 -2.75 37.90 15.58
CA GLU A 31 -2.71 39.35 15.80
C GLU A 31 -1.32 39.93 15.53
N THR A 32 -0.27 39.17 15.88
CA THR A 32 1.12 39.64 15.71
C THR A 32 1.59 39.54 14.26
N PHE A 33 1.08 38.59 13.47
CA PHE A 33 1.58 38.30 12.12
C PHE A 33 0.55 38.39 10.98
N GLY A 34 -0.73 38.59 11.29
CA GLY A 34 -1.83 38.76 10.32
C GLY A 34 -2.25 37.48 9.60
N ASP A 35 -3.49 37.45 9.09
CA ASP A 35 -4.14 36.27 8.51
C ASP A 35 -3.75 35.93 7.06
N LYS A 36 -2.78 36.61 6.43
CA LYS A 36 -2.49 36.44 4.99
C LYS A 36 -1.06 36.00 4.68
N PRO A 37 -0.86 34.88 3.95
CA PRO A 37 0.45 34.31 3.63
C PRO A 37 1.11 35.00 2.43
N SER A 38 1.08 36.35 2.34
CA SER A 38 1.60 37.06 1.15
C SER A 38 2.61 38.18 1.39
N GLU A 39 2.90 38.62 2.61
CA GLU A 39 3.96 39.61 2.84
C GLU A 39 4.81 39.27 4.07
N GLY A 40 6.03 38.79 3.83
CA GLY A 40 7.07 38.65 4.84
C GLY A 40 7.13 37.29 5.51
N HIS A 41 7.98 36.39 5.01
CA HIS A 41 8.42 35.23 5.79
C HIS A 41 9.03 35.72 7.12
N PRO A 42 8.62 35.18 8.28
CA PRO A 42 9.24 35.56 9.55
C PRO A 42 10.72 35.17 9.51
N THR A 43 11.60 36.16 9.63
CA THR A 43 13.04 35.92 9.73
C THR A 43 13.36 35.45 11.14
N ARG A 44 14.44 34.66 11.25
CA ARG A 44 14.87 33.93 12.45
C ARG A 44 14.95 34.79 13.73
N ASN A 45 15.14 36.11 13.59
CA ASN A 45 15.22 37.05 14.70
C ASN A 45 13.86 37.39 15.35
N ASN A 46 12.75 37.29 14.61
CA ASN A 46 11.41 37.61 15.15
C ASN A 46 10.88 36.51 16.07
N LEU A 47 11.33 35.26 15.87
CA LEU A 47 11.04 34.13 16.76
C LEU A 47 11.82 34.20 18.08
N THR A 48 12.91 34.96 18.16
CA THR A 48 13.84 34.93 19.30
C THR A 48 13.34 35.71 20.53
N ILE A 49 12.46 36.70 20.36
CA ILE A 49 12.09 37.63 21.45
C ILE A 49 10.97 37.07 22.36
N LEU A 50 10.14 36.14 21.87
CA LEU A 50 9.05 35.53 22.65
C LEU A 50 9.51 34.46 23.66
N VAL A 51 10.79 34.13 23.65
CA VAL A 51 11.30 32.91 24.29
C VAL A 51 12.06 33.18 25.60
N ALA A 52 12.10 34.42 26.08
CA ALA A 52 13.02 34.79 27.16
C ALA A 52 12.50 34.58 28.60
N HIS A 53 11.67 33.58 28.87
CA HIS A 53 11.37 33.19 30.25
C HIS A 53 11.44 31.67 30.47
N ASN A 54 12.49 31.29 31.20
CA ASN A 54 12.86 29.97 31.75
C ASN A 54 13.69 29.04 30.84
N ASP A 55 14.77 28.55 31.46
CA ASP A 55 15.81 27.59 31.03
C ASP A 55 15.78 27.02 29.59
N ASP A 56 16.84 27.34 28.85
CA ASP A 56 17.12 27.13 27.41
C ASP A 56 15.96 26.64 26.51
N PRO A 57 15.15 27.56 26.00
CA PRO A 57 13.95 27.23 25.27
C PRO A 57 14.16 27.01 23.75
N THR A 58 15.40 27.16 23.27
CA THR A 58 15.78 26.66 21.93
C THR A 58 15.71 25.14 21.91
N ASP A 59 16.15 24.49 22.98
CA ASP A 59 16.12 23.03 23.13
C ASP A 59 14.68 22.51 23.25
N GLN A 60 13.81 23.24 23.96
CA GLN A 60 12.39 22.87 24.10
C GLN A 60 11.64 22.97 22.76
N MET A 61 11.84 24.04 22.00
CA MET A 61 11.25 24.18 20.67
C MET A 61 11.81 23.17 19.67
N PHE A 62 13.11 22.88 19.73
CA PHE A 62 13.72 21.83 18.91
C PHE A 62 13.14 20.46 19.25
N ALA A 63 12.97 20.15 20.55
CA ALA A 63 12.37 18.91 21.01
C ALA A 63 10.89 18.76 20.58
N ILE A 64 10.08 19.83 20.68
CA ILE A 64 8.69 19.82 20.22
C ILE A 64 8.62 19.61 18.70
N CYS A 65 9.41 20.35 17.91
CA CYS A 65 9.45 20.17 16.46
C CYS A 65 9.90 18.75 16.07
N GLN A 66 10.93 18.23 16.74
CA GLN A 66 11.43 16.86 16.50
C GLN A 66 10.36 15.82 16.86
N GLN A 67 9.66 15.99 17.99
CA GLN A 67 8.60 15.10 18.43
C GLN A 67 7.38 15.16 17.49
N MET A 68 6.99 16.35 17.03
CA MET A 68 5.92 16.52 16.03
C MET A 68 6.29 15.84 14.70
N GLN A 69 7.55 15.98 14.27
CA GLN A 69 8.05 15.34 13.06
C GLN A 69 8.09 13.80 13.20
N GLU A 70 8.54 13.29 14.34
CA GLU A 70 8.56 11.86 14.66
C GLU A 70 7.15 11.26 14.72
N GLN A 71 6.19 11.96 15.32
CA GLN A 71 4.78 11.55 15.34
C GLN A 71 4.14 11.56 13.95
N ALA A 72 4.47 12.56 13.12
CA ALA A 72 3.98 12.63 11.74
C ALA A 72 4.54 11.50 10.88
N ILE A 73 5.84 11.22 10.98
CA ILE A 73 6.49 10.10 10.28
C ILE A 73 5.90 8.76 10.74
N THR A 74 5.74 8.59 12.05
CA THR A 74 5.13 7.40 12.65
C THR A 74 3.74 7.13 12.10
N ARG A 75 2.87 8.16 12.12
CA ARG A 75 1.51 8.06 11.57
C ARG A 75 1.52 7.75 10.08
N ALA A 76 2.38 8.38 9.29
CA ALA A 76 2.46 8.16 7.86
C ALA A 76 2.87 6.71 7.52
N ILE A 77 3.86 6.16 8.22
CA ILE A 77 4.33 4.78 8.03
C ILE A 77 3.19 3.78 8.30
N ILE A 78 2.52 3.92 9.46
CA ILE A 78 1.43 3.01 9.84
C ILE A 78 0.27 3.11 8.86
N VAL A 79 -0.11 4.32 8.43
CA VAL A 79 -1.23 4.50 7.48
C VAL A 79 -0.90 3.91 6.11
N VAL A 80 0.33 4.09 5.62
CA VAL A 80 0.75 3.47 4.35
C VAL A 80 0.71 1.95 4.46
N GLN A 81 1.25 1.40 5.55
CA GLN A 81 1.28 -0.04 5.74
C GLN A 81 -0.12 -0.65 5.94
N ALA A 82 -0.98 0.01 6.71
CA ALA A 82 -2.37 -0.39 6.91
C ALA A 82 -3.25 -0.17 5.67
N GLY A 83 -2.87 0.74 4.77
CA GLY A 83 -3.57 0.99 3.52
C GLY A 83 -3.20 0.00 2.41
N MET A 84 -1.94 -0.44 2.35
CA MET A 84 -1.49 -1.37 1.31
C MET A 84 -1.85 -2.84 1.60
N THR A 85 -1.94 -3.24 2.87
CA THR A 85 -2.19 -4.64 3.24
C THR A 85 -3.59 -5.15 2.84
N PRO A 86 -4.69 -4.38 2.98
CA PRO A 86 -6.01 -4.83 2.53
C PRO A 86 -6.06 -5.01 1.01
N SER A 87 -5.51 -4.06 0.23
CA SER A 87 -5.45 -4.18 -1.23
C SER A 87 -4.63 -5.39 -1.67
N ALA A 88 -3.52 -5.69 -0.99
CA ALA A 88 -2.72 -6.88 -1.29
C ALA A 88 -3.50 -8.17 -1.00
N LYS A 89 -4.23 -8.22 0.13
CA LYS A 89 -5.11 -9.34 0.50
C LYS A 89 -6.28 -9.50 -0.48
N GLN A 90 -6.92 -8.41 -0.88
CA GLN A 90 -7.97 -8.41 -1.89
C GLN A 90 -7.45 -8.94 -3.24
N MET A 91 -6.25 -8.53 -3.65
CA MET A 91 -5.60 -9.07 -4.84
C MET A 91 -5.34 -10.58 -4.72
N CYS A 92 -4.94 -11.08 -3.53
CA CYS A 92 -4.81 -12.51 -3.32
C CYS A 92 -6.17 -13.22 -3.43
N HIS A 93 -7.22 -12.68 -2.82
CA HIS A 93 -8.58 -13.21 -2.91
C HIS A 93 -9.08 -13.27 -4.37
N ASP A 94 -8.93 -12.20 -5.14
CA ASP A 94 -9.37 -12.11 -6.54
C ASP A 94 -8.59 -13.07 -7.46
N ARG A 95 -7.39 -13.48 -7.06
CA ARG A 95 -6.59 -14.50 -7.75
C ARG A 95 -6.99 -15.94 -7.37
N GLY A 96 -8.00 -16.13 -6.52
CA GLY A 96 -8.47 -17.45 -6.09
C GLY A 96 -7.75 -18.02 -4.87
N TYR A 97 -7.01 -17.20 -4.13
CA TYR A 97 -6.41 -17.64 -2.88
C TYR A 97 -7.36 -17.49 -1.70
N LEU A 98 -7.21 -18.37 -0.71
CA LEU A 98 -7.98 -18.34 0.51
C LEU A 98 -7.55 -17.16 1.38
N VAL A 99 -8.44 -16.18 1.51
CA VAL A 99 -8.33 -15.04 2.42
C VAL A 99 -9.68 -14.90 3.13
N THR A 100 -9.66 -14.76 4.45
CA THR A 100 -10.88 -14.67 5.24
C THR A 100 -11.49 -13.27 5.16
N GLN A 101 -12.81 -13.16 5.35
CA GLN A 101 -13.48 -11.85 5.36
C GLN A 101 -12.96 -10.93 6.47
N GLU A 102 -12.59 -11.50 7.62
CA GLU A 102 -11.99 -10.76 8.73
C GLU A 102 -10.64 -10.14 8.36
N GLU A 103 -9.86 -10.81 7.49
CA GLU A 103 -8.60 -10.28 6.99
C GLU A 103 -8.79 -9.16 5.96
N LEU A 104 -9.87 -9.21 5.17
CA LEU A 104 -10.23 -8.19 4.18
C LEU A 104 -10.79 -6.93 4.85
N ASP A 105 -11.67 -7.10 5.83
CA ASP A 105 -12.32 -6.01 6.56
C ASP A 105 -11.45 -5.46 7.72
N GLN A 106 -10.14 -5.68 7.66
CA GLN A 106 -9.22 -5.27 8.72
C GLN A 106 -9.20 -3.74 8.87
N THR A 107 -9.61 -3.27 10.06
CA THR A 107 -9.57 -1.84 10.39
C THR A 107 -8.15 -1.39 10.78
N LEU A 108 -7.92 -0.07 10.74
CA LEU A 108 -6.66 0.54 11.20
C LEU A 108 -6.36 0.23 12.68
N GLU A 109 -7.40 0.13 13.51
CA GLU A 109 -7.26 -0.21 14.94
C GLU A 109 -6.80 -1.66 15.10
N ASN A 110 -7.48 -2.61 14.45
CA ASN A 110 -7.09 -4.01 14.47
C ASN A 110 -5.67 -4.21 13.92
N PHE A 111 -5.28 -3.43 12.91
CA PHE A 111 -3.92 -3.44 12.37
C PHE A 111 -2.89 -3.02 13.41
N LYS A 112 -3.14 -1.93 14.14
CA LYS A 112 -2.26 -1.47 15.23
C LYS A 112 -2.17 -2.47 16.37
N GLU A 113 -3.29 -3.11 16.73
CA GLU A 113 -3.28 -4.15 17.76
C GLU A 113 -2.45 -5.37 17.34
N THR A 114 -2.54 -5.77 16.07
CA THR A 114 -1.84 -6.95 15.55
C THR A 114 -0.34 -6.71 15.35
N PHE A 115 0.03 -5.57 14.78
CA PHE A 115 1.41 -5.31 14.34
C PHE A 115 2.16 -4.27 15.17
N GLY A 116 1.47 -3.56 16.06
CA GLY A 116 1.97 -2.46 16.87
C GLY A 116 1.79 -1.09 16.21
N ASP A 117 1.89 -0.04 17.02
CA ASP A 117 1.68 1.36 16.62
C ASP A 117 2.86 2.28 16.96
N LYS A 118 4.02 1.71 17.31
CA LYS A 118 5.22 2.44 17.73
C LYS A 118 6.43 2.16 16.83
N PRO A 119 6.59 2.91 15.72
CA PRO A 119 7.71 2.74 14.80
C PRO A 119 9.05 3.07 15.46
N SER A 120 9.06 3.90 16.49
CA SER A 120 10.22 4.17 17.35
C SER A 120 10.76 2.91 18.05
N GLU A 121 9.90 1.91 18.29
CA GLU A 121 10.26 0.61 18.86
C GLU A 121 10.48 -0.46 17.76
N GLY A 122 10.44 -0.08 16.48
CA GLY A 122 10.59 -0.98 15.33
C GLY A 122 9.28 -1.63 14.87
N HIS A 123 8.13 -1.18 15.38
CA HIS A 123 6.81 -1.76 15.11
C HIS A 123 5.87 -0.79 14.39
N PRO A 124 5.15 -1.19 13.35
CA PRO A 124 5.14 -2.51 12.75
C PRO A 124 6.34 -2.69 11.80
N THR A 125 7.10 -3.77 12.02
CA THR A 125 8.23 -4.11 11.14
C THR A 125 7.69 -4.60 9.80
N ARG A 126 8.22 -4.10 8.69
CA ARG A 126 7.80 -4.52 7.35
C ARG A 126 7.88 -6.04 7.15
N ASN A 127 8.90 -6.71 7.69
CA ASN A 127 9.03 -8.16 7.60
C ASN A 127 7.85 -8.94 8.23
N ASN A 128 7.23 -8.39 9.29
CA ASN A 128 6.08 -9.01 9.96
C ASN A 128 4.78 -8.89 9.14
N LEU A 129 4.76 -8.00 8.14
CA LEU A 129 3.63 -7.87 7.22
C LEU A 129 3.62 -8.97 6.15
N THR A 130 4.62 -9.86 6.12
CA THR A 130 4.69 -10.93 5.14
C THR A 130 3.46 -11.84 5.24
N ILE A 131 2.77 -12.00 4.12
CA ILE A 131 1.53 -12.79 4.04
C ILE A 131 1.84 -14.11 3.33
N LEU A 132 1.31 -15.21 3.85
CA LEU A 132 1.30 -16.51 3.18
C LEU A 132 -0.15 -16.89 2.90
N VAL A 133 -0.46 -17.15 1.63
CA VAL A 133 -1.80 -17.58 1.20
C VAL A 133 -1.73 -18.91 0.43
N ALA A 134 -2.78 -19.72 0.55
CA ALA A 134 -2.93 -20.99 -0.18
C ALA A 134 -4.09 -20.89 -1.17
N HIS A 135 -3.99 -21.54 -2.34
CA HIS A 135 -5.02 -21.49 -3.37
C HIS A 135 -6.26 -22.29 -2.97
N ASN A 136 -7.45 -21.84 -3.39
CA ASN A 136 -8.71 -22.51 -3.07
C ASN A 136 -8.83 -23.90 -3.71
N ASP A 137 -8.39 -24.03 -4.96
CA ASP A 137 -8.51 -25.29 -5.71
C ASP A 137 -7.38 -26.29 -5.40
N ASP A 138 -6.20 -25.78 -5.04
CA ASP A 138 -5.00 -26.60 -4.80
C ASP A 138 -4.22 -26.06 -3.59
N PRO A 139 -4.36 -26.68 -2.41
CA PRO A 139 -3.65 -26.25 -1.21
C PRO A 139 -2.11 -26.33 -1.30
N THR A 140 -1.57 -27.02 -2.30
CA THR A 140 -0.13 -27.08 -2.57
C THR A 140 0.37 -25.87 -3.36
N ASP A 141 -0.52 -25.17 -4.08
CA ASP A 141 -0.21 -23.88 -4.68
C ASP A 141 -0.33 -22.79 -3.61
N GLN A 142 0.81 -22.40 -3.07
CA GLN A 142 0.93 -21.35 -2.08
C GLN A 142 1.69 -20.16 -2.66
N MET A 143 1.44 -18.98 -2.11
CA MET A 143 2.07 -17.75 -2.54
C MET A 143 2.46 -16.89 -1.33
N PHE A 144 3.69 -16.37 -1.37
CA PHE A 144 4.14 -15.35 -0.43
C PHE A 144 3.88 -13.93 -0.95
N VAL A 145 3.57 -13.01 -0.04
CA VAL A 145 3.62 -11.57 -0.28
C VAL A 145 4.63 -10.97 0.70
N PHE A 146 5.80 -10.60 0.19
CA PHE A 146 6.88 -10.03 0.98
C PHE A 146 6.82 -8.50 0.96
N PHE A 147 7.08 -7.91 2.12
CA PHE A 147 7.26 -6.48 2.32
C PHE A 147 8.68 -6.24 2.88
N PRO A 148 9.69 -6.07 2.02
CA PRO A 148 11.05 -5.85 2.48
C PRO A 148 11.23 -4.46 3.10
N GLU A 149 12.09 -4.36 4.10
CA GLU A 149 12.40 -3.11 4.78
C GLU A 149 13.23 -2.15 3.92
N ASP A 150 14.11 -2.69 3.06
CA ASP A 150 14.98 -1.91 2.18
C ASP A 150 14.16 -1.04 1.21
N ALA A 151 14.41 0.28 1.20
CA ALA A 151 13.75 1.19 0.27
C ALA A 151 14.04 0.81 -1.21
N LYS A 152 15.26 0.31 -1.48
CA LYS A 152 15.67 -0.18 -2.79
C LYS A 152 16.24 -1.59 -2.70
N ILE A 153 15.61 -2.54 -3.40
CA ILE A 153 15.95 -3.96 -3.28
C ILE A 153 17.21 -4.32 -4.07
N GLY A 154 18.15 -4.94 -3.37
CA GLY A 154 19.38 -5.50 -3.93
C GLY A 154 19.28 -7.01 -4.19
N ILE A 155 20.30 -7.56 -4.87
CA ILE A 155 20.37 -9.00 -5.17
C ILE A 155 20.43 -9.88 -3.91
N LYS A 156 21.02 -9.37 -2.82
CA LYS A 156 21.12 -10.09 -1.54
C LYS A 156 19.72 -10.43 -0.99
N THR A 157 18.82 -9.46 -1.00
CA THR A 157 17.44 -9.61 -0.53
C THR A 157 16.65 -10.59 -1.39
N ILE A 158 16.79 -10.51 -2.72
CA ILE A 158 16.15 -11.48 -3.64
C ILE A 158 16.64 -12.91 -3.39
N LYS A 159 17.96 -13.11 -3.18
CA LYS A 159 18.49 -14.44 -2.87
C LYS A 159 17.96 -14.99 -1.54
N ALA A 160 17.83 -14.13 -0.52
CA ALA A 160 17.24 -14.52 0.76
C ALA A 160 15.78 -14.93 0.61
N ILE A 161 14.99 -14.17 -0.16
CA ILE A 161 13.59 -14.51 -0.48
C ILE A 161 13.52 -15.86 -1.21
N CYS A 162 14.35 -16.08 -2.24
CA CYS A 162 14.39 -17.36 -2.96
C CYS A 162 14.76 -18.53 -2.04
N GLN A 163 15.64 -18.31 -1.06
CA GLN A 163 16.00 -19.34 -0.09
C GLN A 163 14.80 -19.69 0.80
N GLN A 164 14.08 -18.69 1.34
CA GLN A 164 12.87 -18.93 2.13
C GLN A 164 11.79 -19.65 1.32
N MET A 165 11.60 -19.26 0.06
CA MET A 165 10.69 -19.96 -0.86
C MET A 165 11.10 -21.42 -1.08
N GLN A 166 12.40 -21.69 -1.22
CA GLN A 166 12.90 -23.05 -1.39
C GLN A 166 12.69 -23.90 -0.12
N GLU A 167 12.89 -23.33 1.06
CA GLU A 167 12.69 -24.00 2.35
C GLU A 167 11.22 -24.43 2.56
N GLN A 168 10.27 -23.60 2.11
CA GLN A 168 8.84 -23.88 2.19
C GLN A 168 8.26 -24.58 0.94
N ALA A 169 9.11 -24.89 -0.04
CA ALA A 169 8.73 -25.46 -1.33
C ALA A 169 7.68 -24.63 -2.12
N ILE A 170 7.70 -23.31 -1.94
CA ILE A 170 6.78 -22.36 -2.57
C ILE A 170 7.38 -21.83 -3.87
N THR A 171 6.56 -21.74 -4.92
CA THR A 171 7.03 -21.36 -6.26
C THR A 171 6.67 -19.92 -6.65
N ARG A 172 5.69 -19.31 -5.97
CA ARG A 172 5.16 -17.97 -6.30
C ARG A 172 5.40 -16.99 -5.16
N ALA A 173 5.87 -15.79 -5.50
CA ALA A 173 5.92 -14.70 -4.54
C ALA A 173 5.69 -13.33 -5.18
N ILE A 174 5.09 -12.45 -4.40
CA ILE A 174 4.91 -11.03 -4.69
C ILE A 174 5.85 -10.25 -3.79
N ILE A 175 6.57 -9.29 -4.34
CA ILE A 175 7.52 -8.44 -3.62
C ILE A 175 7.05 -6.99 -3.75
N VAL A 176 6.62 -6.41 -2.63
CA VAL A 176 6.15 -5.03 -2.56
C VAL A 176 7.32 -4.12 -2.18
N VAL A 177 7.70 -3.19 -3.06
CA VAL A 177 8.89 -2.35 -2.89
C VAL A 177 8.52 -0.87 -2.75
N GLN A 178 9.31 -0.12 -1.97
CA GLN A 178 9.08 1.30 -1.72
C GLN A 178 9.47 2.18 -2.91
N ALA A 179 10.75 2.13 -3.32
CA ALA A 179 11.28 2.97 -4.40
C ALA A 179 11.66 2.19 -5.66
N GLY A 180 11.91 0.87 -5.55
CA GLY A 180 12.20 0.00 -6.69
C GLY A 180 13.29 -1.04 -6.43
N MET A 181 13.77 -1.65 -7.51
CA MET A 181 14.82 -2.66 -7.49
C MET A 181 16.03 -2.23 -8.31
N THR A 182 17.21 -2.71 -7.92
CA THR A 182 18.44 -2.56 -8.73
C THR A 182 18.35 -3.39 -10.02
N PRO A 183 19.00 -2.99 -11.13
CA PRO A 183 19.00 -3.79 -12.37
C PRO A 183 19.48 -5.23 -12.16
N SER A 184 20.48 -5.44 -11.29
CA SER A 184 20.97 -6.77 -10.92
C SER A 184 19.92 -7.62 -10.18
N ALA A 185 19.06 -7.01 -9.36
CA ALA A 185 17.96 -7.70 -8.71
C ALA A 185 16.88 -8.11 -9.73
N LYS A 186 16.56 -7.23 -10.69
CA LYS A 186 15.63 -7.56 -11.80
C LYS A 186 16.16 -8.68 -12.68
N GLN A 187 17.46 -8.67 -12.98
CA GLN A 187 18.10 -9.75 -13.71
C GLN A 187 18.03 -11.07 -12.94
N ALA A 188 18.31 -11.04 -11.62
CA ALA A 188 18.21 -12.23 -10.78
C ALA A 188 16.78 -12.83 -10.77
N ILE A 189 15.74 -11.99 -10.77
CA ILE A 189 14.35 -12.46 -10.92
C ILE A 189 14.15 -13.19 -12.25
N SER A 190 14.68 -12.63 -13.35
CA SER A 190 14.60 -13.25 -14.67
C SER A 190 15.38 -14.57 -14.75
N ASP A 191 16.53 -14.66 -14.10
CA ASP A 191 17.39 -15.85 -14.11
C ASP A 191 16.79 -17.01 -13.29
N MET A 192 15.92 -16.71 -12.32
CA MET A 192 15.22 -17.72 -11.51
C MET A 192 13.97 -18.29 -12.19
N ALA A 193 13.49 -17.62 -13.26
CA ALA A 193 12.43 -18.14 -14.11
C ALA A 193 12.97 -19.30 -15.00
N PRO A 194 12.18 -20.34 -15.30
CA PRO A 194 10.76 -20.50 -15.01
C PRO A 194 10.44 -21.17 -13.66
N LYS A 195 11.46 -21.59 -12.89
CA LYS A 195 11.26 -22.36 -11.66
C LYS A 195 10.48 -21.58 -10.60
N TYR A 196 10.84 -20.32 -10.41
CA TYR A 196 10.15 -19.42 -9.49
C TYR A 196 9.48 -18.29 -10.24
N THR A 197 8.33 -17.86 -9.75
CA THR A 197 7.59 -16.71 -10.28
C THR A 197 7.60 -15.61 -9.23
N LEU A 198 8.37 -14.57 -9.52
CA LEU A 198 8.49 -13.40 -8.65
C LEU A 198 7.87 -12.20 -9.34
N GLU A 199 6.87 -11.60 -8.71
CA GLU A 199 6.19 -10.39 -9.18
C GLU A 199 6.61 -9.20 -8.33
N GLN A 200 6.84 -8.05 -8.97
CA GLN A 200 7.16 -6.80 -8.29
C GLN A 200 5.93 -5.88 -8.29
N PHE A 201 5.65 -5.25 -7.16
CA PHE A 201 4.71 -4.12 -7.04
C PHE A 201 5.36 -2.96 -6.29
N LEU A 202 4.95 -1.73 -6.63
CA LEU A 202 5.27 -0.57 -5.81
C LEU A 202 4.23 -0.41 -4.71
N GLU A 203 4.64 0.08 -3.54
CA GLU A 203 3.68 0.38 -2.46
C GLU A 203 2.58 1.35 -2.92
N ALA A 204 2.95 2.36 -3.69
CA ALA A 204 2.01 3.32 -4.28
C ALA A 204 0.96 2.67 -5.21
N GLU A 205 1.27 1.52 -5.83
CA GLU A 205 0.32 0.79 -6.68
C GLU A 205 -0.70 0.00 -5.85
N LEU A 206 -0.37 -0.37 -4.61
CA LEU A 206 -1.23 -1.13 -3.72
C LEU A 206 -1.98 -0.26 -2.71
N MET A 207 -1.68 1.04 -2.63
CA MET A 207 -2.43 1.96 -1.77
C MET A 207 -3.90 2.11 -2.18
N VAL A 208 -4.21 1.88 -3.46
CA VAL A 208 -5.57 1.97 -3.99
C VAL A 208 -5.82 0.78 -4.90
N ASN A 209 -6.89 0.04 -4.64
CA ASN A 209 -7.30 -1.05 -5.51
C ASN A 209 -7.86 -0.49 -6.83
N ILE A 210 -7.15 -0.74 -7.93
CA ILE A 210 -7.55 -0.26 -9.26
C ILE A 210 -8.80 -0.96 -9.80
N THR A 211 -9.14 -2.16 -9.32
CA THR A 211 -10.29 -2.93 -9.84
C THR A 211 -11.62 -2.39 -9.35
N GLU A 212 -11.63 -1.64 -8.25
CA GLU A 212 -12.82 -0.98 -7.69
C GLU A 212 -13.13 0.37 -8.35
N HIS A 213 -12.23 0.85 -9.22
CA HIS A 213 -12.42 2.13 -9.89
C HIS A 213 -13.52 2.04 -10.96
N GLU A 214 -14.43 3.01 -10.99
CA GLU A 214 -15.60 3.04 -11.90
C GLU A 214 -15.26 2.84 -13.38
N LEU A 215 -14.15 3.44 -13.84
CA LEU A 215 -13.68 3.32 -15.24
C LEU A 215 -13.05 1.95 -15.57
N VAL A 216 -12.76 1.11 -14.59
CA VAL A 216 -12.15 -0.20 -14.80
C VAL A 216 -13.26 -1.25 -14.84
N PRO A 217 -13.51 -1.89 -16.01
CA PRO A 217 -14.53 -2.93 -16.11
C PRO A 217 -14.10 -4.21 -15.40
N GLU A 218 -15.05 -5.13 -15.23
CA GLU A 218 -14.77 -6.43 -14.63
C GLU A 218 -13.92 -7.30 -15.58
N HIS A 219 -12.85 -7.88 -15.04
CA HIS A 219 -11.93 -8.75 -15.77
C HIS A 219 -11.96 -10.15 -15.14
N VAL A 220 -12.28 -11.15 -15.95
CA VAL A 220 -12.32 -12.56 -15.55
C VAL A 220 -11.27 -13.33 -16.33
N VAL A 221 -10.36 -13.98 -15.62
CA VAL A 221 -9.30 -14.81 -16.23
C VAL A 221 -9.92 -16.09 -16.75
N MET A 222 -9.69 -16.41 -18.01
CA MET A 222 -10.21 -17.65 -18.60
C MET A 222 -9.22 -18.80 -18.42
N THR A 223 -9.75 -19.98 -18.11
CA THR A 223 -8.99 -21.23 -18.13
C THR A 223 -8.59 -21.61 -19.56
N ASN A 224 -7.62 -22.52 -19.69
CA ASN A 224 -7.21 -23.03 -21.00
C ASN A 224 -8.35 -23.73 -21.74
N GLU A 225 -9.26 -24.38 -21.02
CA GLU A 225 -10.42 -25.07 -21.57
C GLU A 225 -11.43 -24.07 -22.14
N GLU A 226 -11.80 -23.05 -21.36
CA GLU A 226 -12.70 -21.98 -21.81
C GLU A 226 -12.10 -21.18 -22.98
N LYS A 227 -10.78 -20.94 -22.96
CA LYS A 227 -10.07 -20.33 -24.09
C LYS A 227 -10.23 -21.18 -25.36
N ASN A 228 -10.01 -22.48 -25.28
CA ASN A 228 -10.13 -23.37 -26.44
C ASN A 228 -11.58 -23.42 -26.94
N GLU A 229 -12.56 -23.42 -26.04
CA GLU A 229 -13.98 -23.35 -26.41
C GLU A 229 -14.32 -22.04 -27.12
N LEU A 230 -13.82 -20.90 -26.63
CA LEU A 230 -13.98 -19.60 -27.25
C LEU A 230 -13.45 -19.59 -28.68
N LEU A 231 -12.21 -20.06 -28.88
CA LEU A 231 -11.56 -20.12 -30.18
C LEU A 231 -12.31 -21.03 -31.15
N ALA A 232 -12.79 -22.19 -30.67
CA ALA A 232 -13.57 -23.12 -31.47
C ALA A 232 -14.94 -22.54 -31.87
N ARG A 233 -15.63 -21.89 -30.93
CA ARG A 233 -16.97 -21.30 -31.13
C ARG A 233 -16.94 -20.21 -32.20
N TYR A 234 -15.94 -19.32 -32.15
CA TYR A 234 -15.81 -18.23 -33.12
C TYR A 234 -14.90 -18.56 -34.31
N LYS A 235 -14.31 -19.77 -34.34
CA LYS A 235 -13.35 -20.22 -35.37
C LYS A 235 -12.18 -19.23 -35.54
N LEU A 236 -11.67 -18.72 -34.41
CA LEU A 236 -10.59 -17.75 -34.36
C LEU A 236 -9.26 -18.42 -34.02
N LYS A 237 -8.16 -17.76 -34.43
CA LYS A 237 -6.80 -18.04 -33.94
C LYS A 237 -6.44 -17.06 -32.83
N ASP A 238 -5.56 -17.47 -31.92
CA ASP A 238 -5.03 -16.61 -30.84
C ASP A 238 -4.59 -15.23 -31.35
N THR A 239 -3.91 -15.19 -32.49
CA THR A 239 -3.36 -13.96 -33.07
C THR A 239 -4.41 -12.94 -33.51
N GLN A 240 -5.66 -13.35 -33.65
CA GLN A 240 -6.78 -12.50 -34.07
C GLN A 240 -7.48 -11.84 -32.89
N LEU A 241 -7.21 -12.28 -31.66
CA LEU A 241 -7.76 -11.63 -30.48
C LEU A 241 -7.09 -10.26 -30.25
N PRO A 242 -7.84 -9.24 -29.83
CA PRO A 242 -7.27 -7.98 -29.37
C PRO A 242 -6.25 -8.24 -28.26
N ARG A 243 -5.19 -7.44 -28.21
CA ARG A 243 -4.05 -7.67 -27.32
C ARG A 243 -4.12 -6.79 -26.07
N ILE A 244 -3.64 -7.30 -24.95
CA ILE A 244 -3.33 -6.56 -23.72
C ILE A 244 -1.87 -6.80 -23.36
N GLN A 245 -1.16 -5.75 -22.96
CA GLN A 245 0.25 -5.87 -22.58
C GLN A 245 0.36 -6.51 -21.20
N GLN A 246 1.38 -7.35 -20.98
CA GLN A 246 1.67 -7.86 -19.64
C GLN A 246 2.00 -6.75 -18.62
N SER A 247 2.49 -5.59 -19.08
CA SER A 247 2.76 -4.42 -18.24
C SER A 247 1.52 -3.62 -17.83
N ASP A 248 0.34 -3.96 -18.38
CA ASP A 248 -0.91 -3.31 -17.99
C ASP A 248 -1.18 -3.52 -16.48
N PRO A 249 -1.63 -2.49 -15.74
CA PRO A 249 -1.88 -2.61 -14.31
C PRO A 249 -2.85 -3.73 -13.94
N VAL A 250 -3.90 -3.95 -14.73
CA VAL A 250 -4.88 -5.03 -14.50
C VAL A 250 -4.26 -6.39 -14.84
N ALA A 251 -3.46 -6.47 -15.90
CA ALA A 251 -2.75 -7.71 -16.24
C ALA A 251 -1.75 -8.10 -15.13
N ARG A 252 -1.06 -7.13 -14.54
CA ARG A 252 -0.20 -7.32 -13.37
C ARG A 252 -1.02 -7.72 -12.14
N TYR A 253 -2.14 -7.06 -11.88
CA TYR A 253 -3.01 -7.36 -10.74
C TYR A 253 -3.46 -8.82 -10.71
N PHE A 254 -3.87 -9.39 -11.85
CA PHE A 254 -4.25 -10.81 -11.95
C PHE A 254 -3.07 -11.77 -12.19
N GLY A 255 -1.82 -11.29 -12.26
CA GLY A 255 -0.65 -12.14 -12.50
C GLY A 255 -0.66 -12.82 -13.87
N LEU A 256 -1.21 -12.15 -14.89
CA LEU A 256 -1.39 -12.73 -16.22
C LEU A 256 -0.05 -12.95 -16.94
N ARG A 257 0.04 -14.07 -17.67
CA ARG A 257 1.19 -14.41 -18.51
C ARG A 257 0.82 -14.44 -19.98
N ARG A 258 1.84 -14.34 -20.82
CA ARG A 258 1.70 -14.46 -22.27
C ARG A 258 0.92 -15.71 -22.64
N GLY A 259 -0.09 -15.55 -23.48
CA GLY A 259 -0.96 -16.63 -23.94
C GLY A 259 -2.26 -16.80 -23.13
N HIS A 260 -2.36 -16.20 -21.94
CA HIS A 260 -3.62 -16.12 -21.19
C HIS A 260 -4.63 -15.23 -21.92
N VAL A 261 -5.91 -15.55 -21.76
CA VAL A 261 -7.02 -14.75 -22.30
C VAL A 261 -7.86 -14.25 -21.14
N VAL A 262 -8.20 -12.96 -21.17
CA VAL A 262 -9.08 -12.32 -20.19
C VAL A 262 -10.40 -11.94 -20.85
N LYS A 263 -11.49 -12.28 -20.18
CA LYS A 263 -12.85 -11.84 -20.52
C LYS A 263 -13.12 -10.53 -19.80
N ILE A 264 -13.55 -9.53 -20.53
CA ILE A 264 -13.83 -8.19 -20.02
C ILE A 264 -15.32 -7.93 -20.17
N ILE A 265 -15.99 -7.64 -19.06
CA ILE A 265 -17.43 -7.37 -19.00
C ILE A 265 -17.60 -5.90 -18.69
N ARG A 266 -18.15 -5.14 -19.64
CA ARG A 266 -18.41 -3.70 -19.47
C ARG A 266 -19.91 -3.40 -19.53
N PRO A 267 -20.40 -2.44 -18.73
CA PRO A 267 -21.74 -1.91 -18.91
C PRO A 267 -21.84 -1.24 -20.29
N SER A 268 -22.99 -1.39 -20.93
CA SER A 268 -23.27 -0.79 -22.24
C SER A 268 -24.67 -0.21 -22.24
N GLU A 269 -24.80 1.06 -22.62
CA GLU A 269 -26.09 1.75 -22.66
C GLU A 269 -27.08 1.09 -23.62
N THR A 270 -26.60 0.50 -24.72
CA THR A 270 -27.45 -0.09 -25.76
C THR A 270 -27.73 -1.58 -25.53
N ALA A 271 -26.73 -2.35 -25.09
CA ALA A 271 -26.81 -3.80 -24.96
C ALA A 271 -26.96 -4.29 -23.51
N GLY A 272 -26.98 -3.37 -22.53
CA GLY A 272 -26.90 -3.66 -21.10
C GLY A 272 -25.49 -4.07 -20.68
N ARG A 273 -24.99 -5.19 -21.22
CA ARG A 273 -23.62 -5.68 -20.99
C ARG A 273 -22.94 -6.02 -22.31
N TYR A 274 -21.70 -5.57 -22.47
CA TYR A 274 -20.85 -5.92 -23.60
C TYR A 274 -19.67 -6.75 -23.11
N ILE A 275 -19.43 -7.88 -23.78
CA ILE A 275 -18.35 -8.81 -23.44
C ILE A 275 -17.30 -8.77 -24.55
N THR A 276 -16.04 -8.60 -24.18
CA THR A 276 -14.90 -8.71 -25.10
C THR A 276 -13.81 -9.58 -24.50
N TYR A 277 -12.95 -10.12 -25.36
CA TYR A 277 -11.83 -10.98 -24.95
C TYR A 277 -10.52 -10.35 -25.39
N ARG A 278 -9.48 -10.44 -24.56
CA ARG A 278 -8.14 -9.98 -24.90
C ARG A 278 -7.08 -11.02 -24.60
N LEU A 279 -6.12 -11.17 -25.50
CA LEU A 279 -4.95 -12.04 -25.35
C LEU A 279 -3.78 -11.26 -24.76
N VAL A 280 -3.13 -11.83 -23.75
CA VAL A 280 -1.96 -11.24 -23.10
C VAL A 280 -0.70 -11.48 -23.93
N VAL A 281 0.04 -10.40 -24.21
CA VAL A 281 1.30 -10.39 -25.00
C VAL A 281 2.45 -9.70 -24.28
#